data_AF-A0A9D4Q1P9-F1
#
_entry.id   AF-A0A9D4Q1P9-F1
#
_cell.length_a   1.000
_cell.length_b   1.000
_cell.length_c   1.000
_cell.angle_alpha   90.00
_cell.angle_beta   90.00
_cell.angle_gamma   90.00
#
_symmetry.space_group_name_H-M   'P 1'
#
loop_
_entity.id
_entity.type
_entity.pdbx_description
1 polymer ?
#
loop_
_entity_poly.entity_id
_entity_poly.type
_entity_poly.pdbx_seq_one_letter_code
_entity_poly.pdbx_strand_id
1 'polypeptide(L)'
;MIVQKAAGHGGVLRQIAKAASVVKAEAQTVTALEGSQVQLSCDISAPGIGDFPVRIRWFKDSGPNPVYSVDVNPRTGSLSQIRQSAQRSSLQGRAYFSVIQTPAVLSVDRLRHADNGSYVCAVDFKKDWTRKLMTHLIVIGFAFV
;
A
#
# COMPACT_ATOMS: atom_id res chain seq x y z
N MET A 1 22.93 72.17 -12.61
CA MET A 1 23.32 70.90 -11.98
C MET A 1 22.32 69.85 -12.43
N ILE A 2 22.80 68.89 -13.20
CA ILE A 2 22.07 67.74 -13.71
C ILE A 2 22.12 66.65 -12.63
N VAL A 3 21.22 65.67 -12.76
CA VAL A 3 21.21 64.31 -12.18
C VAL A 3 20.21 64.11 -11.03
N GLN A 4 18.96 63.81 -11.40
CA GLN A 4 18.17 62.82 -10.69
C GLN A 4 18.53 61.44 -11.26
N LYS A 5 19.03 60.54 -10.40
CA LYS A 5 19.16 59.11 -10.68
C LYS A 5 18.82 58.35 -9.42
N ALA A 6 17.76 57.55 -9.47
CA ALA A 6 17.73 56.19 -8.95
C ALA A 6 16.44 55.50 -9.38
N ALA A 7 16.60 54.47 -10.19
CA ALA A 7 15.60 53.49 -10.54
C ALA A 7 15.42 52.48 -9.40
N GLY A 8 14.22 51.91 -9.28
CA GLY A 8 13.92 50.75 -8.43
C GLY A 8 12.55 50.20 -8.80
N HIS A 9 12.45 49.45 -9.90
CA HIS A 9 12.39 47.98 -9.91
C HIS A 9 11.28 47.40 -9.01
N GLY A 10 10.15 47.09 -9.65
CA GLY A 10 9.61 45.73 -9.73
C GLY A 10 9.25 45.03 -8.42
N GLY A 11 7.97 44.76 -8.23
CA GLY A 11 7.50 43.86 -7.17
C GLY A 11 6.03 43.51 -7.32
N VAL A 12 5.64 42.98 -8.48
CA VAL A 12 4.34 42.32 -8.66
C VAL A 12 4.19 41.28 -7.55
N LEU A 13 3.15 41.44 -6.72
CA LEU A 13 2.69 40.46 -5.73
C LEU A 13 2.42 39.12 -6.43
N ARG A 14 3.44 38.26 -6.53
CA ARG A 14 3.27 36.88 -6.94
C ARG A 14 2.81 36.10 -5.71
N GLN A 15 1.50 35.94 -5.57
CA GLN A 15 0.93 34.85 -4.79
C GLN A 15 1.46 33.52 -5.35
N ILE A 16 2.52 33.01 -4.75
CA ILE A 16 2.89 31.60 -4.85
C ILE A 16 1.89 30.83 -3.99
N ALA A 17 0.73 30.53 -4.57
CA ALA A 17 -0.12 29.46 -4.09
C ALA A 17 0.72 28.18 -4.13
N LYS A 18 1.23 27.77 -2.97
CA LYS A 18 1.90 26.49 -2.79
C LYS A 18 0.90 25.41 -3.21
N ALA A 19 1.12 24.80 -4.36
CA ALA A 19 0.36 23.63 -4.79
C ALA A 19 0.53 22.56 -3.70
N ALA A 20 -0.51 22.39 -2.88
CA ALA A 20 -0.65 21.19 -2.09
C ALA A 20 -0.79 20.06 -3.10
N SER A 21 0.26 19.26 -3.27
CA SER A 21 0.17 17.99 -3.97
C SER A 21 -0.81 17.14 -3.16
N VAL A 22 -2.08 17.16 -3.57
CA VAL A 22 -3.05 16.18 -3.14
C VAL A 22 -2.50 14.87 -3.68
N VAL A 23 -1.84 14.10 -2.82
CA VAL A 23 -1.43 12.72 -3.14
C VAL A 23 -2.72 11.98 -3.41
N LYS A 24 -3.08 11.89 -4.69
CA LYS A 24 -4.16 11.02 -5.16
C LYS A 24 -3.75 9.62 -4.72
N ALA A 25 -4.54 9.00 -3.86
CA ALA A 25 -4.38 7.59 -3.55
C ALA A 25 -4.64 6.84 -4.87
N GLU A 26 -3.58 6.53 -5.59
CA GLU A 26 -3.64 5.79 -6.84
C GLU A 26 -3.92 4.34 -6.49
N ALA A 27 -5.18 3.93 -6.62
CA ALA A 27 -5.55 2.55 -6.48
C ALA A 27 -4.97 1.76 -7.67
N GLN A 28 -4.08 0.82 -7.40
CA GLN A 28 -3.49 -0.04 -8.43
C GLN A 28 -4.56 -1.01 -8.94
N THR A 29 -4.57 -1.33 -10.24
CA THR A 29 -5.41 -2.40 -10.79
C THR A 29 -4.53 -3.55 -11.24
N VAL A 30 -4.87 -4.77 -10.82
CA VAL A 30 -4.17 -6.00 -11.17
C VAL A 30 -5.18 -6.98 -11.76
N THR A 31 -4.87 -7.51 -12.93
CA THR A 31 -5.69 -8.50 -13.61
C THR A 31 -4.96 -9.83 -13.63
N ALA A 32 -5.67 -10.91 -13.27
CA ALA A 32 -5.12 -12.26 -13.27
C ALA A 32 -6.17 -13.27 -13.74
N LEU A 33 -5.71 -14.43 -14.18
CA LEU A 33 -6.58 -15.50 -14.64
C LEU A 33 -7.03 -16.36 -13.46
N GLU A 34 -8.24 -16.91 -13.55
CA GLU A 34 -8.67 -17.93 -12.61
C GLU A 34 -7.72 -19.14 -12.62
N GLY A 35 -7.44 -19.70 -11.44
CA GLY A 35 -6.47 -20.78 -11.24
C GLY A 35 -5.00 -20.34 -11.18
N SER A 36 -4.65 -19.12 -11.62
CA SER A 36 -3.27 -18.62 -11.57
C SER A 36 -2.86 -18.16 -10.17
N GLN A 37 -1.57 -17.84 -10.02
CA GLN A 37 -1.08 -17.04 -8.90
C GLN A 37 -1.17 -15.55 -9.25
N VAL A 38 -1.41 -14.70 -8.26
CA VAL A 38 -1.25 -13.24 -8.37
C VAL A 38 -0.40 -12.71 -7.22
N GLN A 39 0.27 -11.58 -7.45
CA GLN A 39 1.04 -10.86 -6.44
C GLN A 39 0.50 -9.44 -6.31
N LEU A 40 0.08 -9.08 -5.10
CA LEU A 40 -0.40 -7.74 -4.77
C LEU A 40 0.69 -7.00 -4.00
N SER A 41 1.23 -5.95 -4.60
CA SER A 41 2.30 -5.14 -4.02
C SER A 41 1.82 -4.28 -2.87
N CYS A 42 2.65 -4.16 -1.84
CA CYS A 42 2.48 -3.25 -0.73
C CYS A 42 3.80 -2.58 -0.37
N ASP A 43 3.77 -1.25 -0.37
CA ASP A 43 4.91 -0.45 0.05
C ASP A 43 4.98 -0.36 1.59
N ILE A 44 5.99 -1.03 2.14
CA ILE A 44 6.30 -1.07 3.59
C ILE A 44 7.43 -0.11 3.96
N SER A 45 7.88 0.75 3.04
CA SER A 45 9.02 1.64 3.24
C SER A 45 8.67 2.73 4.25
N ALA A 46 9.46 2.81 5.33
CA ALA A 46 9.27 3.83 6.34
C ALA A 46 9.52 5.24 5.78
N PRO A 47 8.64 6.23 6.06
CA PRO A 47 8.78 7.58 5.53
C PRO A 47 9.91 8.39 6.20
N GLY A 48 10.40 7.96 7.37
CA GLY A 48 11.36 8.71 8.15
C GLY A 48 12.39 7.84 8.87
N ILE A 49 13.52 8.47 9.24
CA ILE A 49 14.63 7.79 9.92
C ILE A 49 14.16 7.24 11.28
N GLY A 50 14.53 5.99 11.55
CA GLY A 50 14.21 5.30 12.80
C GLY A 50 12.74 4.87 12.93
N ASP A 51 11.94 5.00 11.87
CA ASP A 51 10.61 4.40 11.78
C ASP A 51 10.68 3.08 11.01
N PHE A 52 9.81 2.14 11.35
CA PHE A 52 9.79 0.81 10.73
C PHE A 52 8.40 0.17 10.87
N PRO A 53 8.01 -0.71 9.93
CA PRO A 53 6.73 -1.41 10.00
C PRO A 53 6.69 -2.35 11.21
N VAL A 54 5.63 -2.24 12.03
CA VAL A 54 5.39 -3.12 13.18
C VAL A 54 4.24 -4.10 12.93
N ARG A 55 3.33 -3.76 12.02
CA ARG A 55 2.21 -4.62 11.63
C ARG A 55 1.80 -4.35 10.18
N ILE A 56 1.51 -5.42 9.44
CA ILE A 56 1.02 -5.36 8.07
C ILE A 56 -0.28 -6.18 8.00
N ARG A 57 -1.34 -5.59 7.46
CA ARG A 57 -2.67 -6.18 7.36
C ARG A 57 -3.22 -6.00 5.96
N TRP A 58 -3.88 -7.02 5.46
CA TRP A 58 -4.63 -6.96 4.20
C TRP A 58 -6.11 -7.12 4.48
N PHE A 59 -6.92 -6.19 3.97
CA PHE A 59 -8.37 -6.23 4.04
C PHE A 59 -8.95 -6.46 2.65
N LYS A 60 -10.06 -7.18 2.56
CA LYS A 60 -10.82 -7.35 1.31
C LYS A 60 -12.16 -6.64 1.42
N ASP A 61 -12.56 -5.91 0.38
CA ASP A 61 -13.87 -5.27 0.20
C ASP A 61 -14.36 -4.46 1.42
N SER A 62 -13.44 -3.69 2.01
CA SER A 62 -13.71 -2.87 3.21
C SER A 62 -14.20 -3.67 4.42
N GLY A 63 -13.99 -4.99 4.45
CA GLY A 63 -14.34 -5.85 5.57
C GLY A 63 -13.63 -5.42 6.87
N PRO A 64 -14.27 -5.62 8.04
CA PRO A 64 -13.73 -5.20 9.33
C PRO A 64 -12.51 -6.02 9.77
N ASN A 65 -12.37 -7.23 9.22
CA ASN A 65 -11.35 -8.20 9.60
C ASN A 65 -10.32 -8.38 8.49
N PRO A 66 -9.02 -8.42 8.80
CA PRO A 66 -8.00 -8.67 7.80
C PRO A 66 -8.09 -10.10 7.24
N VAL A 67 -7.99 -10.24 5.91
CA VAL A 67 -7.88 -11.55 5.24
C VAL A 67 -6.49 -12.17 5.42
N TYR A 68 -5.48 -11.34 5.74
CA TYR A 68 -4.12 -11.74 6.05
C TYR A 68 -3.45 -10.72 6.98
N SER A 69 -2.65 -11.16 7.96
CA SER A 69 -1.92 -10.27 8.88
C SER A 69 -0.54 -10.79 9.24
N VAL A 70 0.39 -9.87 9.44
CA VAL A 70 1.78 -10.08 9.85
C VAL A 70 2.11 -9.08 10.95
N ASP A 71 2.52 -9.59 12.11
CA ASP A 71 3.10 -8.76 13.18
C ASP A 71 4.62 -8.93 13.16
N VAL A 72 5.35 -7.82 13.26
CA VAL A 72 6.81 -7.80 13.33
C VAL A 72 7.23 -7.71 14.79
N ASN A 73 8.14 -8.58 15.24
CA ASN A 73 8.61 -8.52 16.62
C ASN A 73 9.45 -7.24 16.84
N PRO A 74 9.06 -6.33 17.73
CA PRO A 74 9.74 -5.05 17.93
C PRO A 74 11.12 -5.18 18.59
N ARG A 75 11.44 -6.33 19.21
CA ARG A 75 12.75 -6.56 19.87
C ARG A 75 13.82 -7.07 18.92
N THR A 76 13.44 -7.89 17.95
CA THR A 76 14.39 -8.47 16.98
C THR A 76 14.35 -7.72 15.65
N GLY A 77 13.30 -6.91 15.40
CA GLY A 77 13.02 -6.32 14.08
C GLY A 77 12.81 -7.38 13.00
N SER A 78 12.74 -8.66 13.39
CA SER A 78 12.84 -9.78 12.49
C SER A 78 11.44 -10.29 12.19
N LEU A 79 11.17 -10.44 10.89
CA LEU A 79 9.95 -11.01 10.34
C LEU A 79 9.91 -12.54 10.53
N SER A 80 10.77 -13.09 11.39
CA SER A 80 10.99 -14.54 11.58
C SER A 80 9.95 -15.22 12.48
N GLN A 81 9.09 -14.47 13.15
CA GLN A 81 7.96 -15.00 13.92
C GLN A 81 6.65 -14.39 13.44
N ILE A 82 6.35 -14.59 12.16
CA ILE A 82 5.04 -14.21 11.64
C ILE A 82 3.99 -15.13 12.27
N ARG A 83 3.22 -14.62 13.22
CA ARG A 83 1.89 -15.21 13.51
C ARG A 83 0.98 -14.87 12.33
N GLN A 84 1.07 -15.71 11.30
CA GLN A 84 0.19 -15.61 10.14
C GLN A 84 -1.18 -16.09 10.57
N SER A 85 -2.13 -15.17 10.71
CA SER A 85 -3.54 -15.54 10.75
C SER A 85 -4.19 -15.09 9.45
N ALA A 86 -4.35 -16.04 8.52
CA ALA A 86 -5.48 -15.97 7.61
C ALA A 86 -6.71 -16.32 8.46
N GLN A 87 -7.36 -15.30 9.05
CA GLN A 87 -8.52 -15.50 9.93
C GLN A 87 -9.66 -16.16 9.15
N ARG A 88 -9.89 -17.48 9.27
CA ARG A 88 -10.96 -18.24 8.57
C ARG A 88 -11.41 -17.57 7.26
N SER A 89 -10.44 -17.17 6.44
CA SER A 89 -10.68 -16.28 5.31
C SER A 89 -10.76 -17.15 4.07
N SER A 90 -11.36 -16.63 3.00
CA SER A 90 -11.38 -17.32 1.72
C SER A 90 -9.98 -17.63 1.18
N LEU A 91 -8.94 -16.97 1.72
CA LEU A 91 -7.54 -17.10 1.31
C LEU A 91 -6.72 -18.07 2.16
N GLN A 92 -7.31 -18.70 3.19
CA GLN A 92 -6.59 -19.62 4.06
C GLN A 92 -5.95 -20.77 3.25
N GLY A 93 -4.65 -21.00 3.44
CA GLY A 93 -3.88 -22.03 2.70
C GLY A 93 -3.60 -21.70 1.23
N ARG A 94 -3.97 -20.51 0.76
CA ARG A 94 -3.70 -20.02 -0.61
C ARG A 94 -2.91 -18.72 -0.64
N ALA A 95 -2.89 -17.96 0.45
CA ALA A 95 -2.16 -16.70 0.53
C ALA A 95 -0.90 -16.81 1.39
N TYR A 96 0.17 -16.14 0.97
CA TYR A 96 1.38 -15.93 1.75
C TYR A 96 1.96 -14.55 1.46
N PHE A 97 2.58 -13.93 2.46
CA PHE A 97 3.16 -12.60 2.34
C PHE A 97 4.69 -12.69 2.34
N SER A 98 5.33 -12.08 1.35
CA SER A 98 6.78 -11.99 1.21
C SER A 98 7.26 -10.56 1.38
N VAL A 99 8.14 -10.39 2.35
CA VAL A 99 8.82 -9.14 2.72
C VAL A 99 10.20 -9.00 2.08
N ILE A 100 10.68 -10.06 1.44
CA ILE A 100 11.99 -10.12 0.78
C ILE A 100 11.91 -9.41 -0.58
N GLN A 101 10.74 -9.45 -1.22
CA GLN A 101 10.50 -8.75 -2.47
C GLN A 101 10.36 -7.25 -2.23
N THR A 102 10.78 -6.44 -3.21
CA THR A 102 10.67 -4.97 -3.17
C THR A 102 9.86 -4.48 -4.38
N PRO A 103 8.65 -3.94 -4.21
CA PRO A 103 7.90 -3.81 -2.94
C PRO A 103 7.51 -5.18 -2.36
N ALA A 104 7.14 -5.22 -1.07
CA ALA A 104 6.65 -6.44 -0.44
C ALA A 104 5.36 -6.92 -1.12
N VAL A 105 5.11 -8.22 -1.16
CA VAL A 105 3.98 -8.77 -1.92
C VAL A 105 3.13 -9.74 -1.10
N LEU A 106 1.81 -9.65 -1.26
CA LEU A 106 0.89 -10.72 -0.92
C LEU A 106 0.69 -11.58 -2.15
N SER A 107 1.19 -12.81 -2.12
CA SER A 107 0.92 -13.81 -3.14
C SER A 107 -0.36 -14.56 -2.80
N VAL A 108 -1.21 -14.77 -3.79
CA VAL A 108 -2.41 -15.60 -3.68
C VAL A 108 -2.39 -16.65 -4.80
N ASP A 109 -2.32 -17.92 -4.42
CA ASP A 109 -2.33 -19.07 -5.32
C ASP A 109 -3.75 -19.55 -5.63
N ARG A 110 -3.89 -20.24 -6.77
CA ARG A 110 -5.13 -20.89 -7.19
C ARG A 110 -6.31 -19.92 -7.08
N LEU A 111 -6.20 -18.79 -7.77
CA LEU A 111 -7.22 -17.76 -7.77
C LEU A 111 -8.58 -18.34 -8.13
N ARG A 112 -9.62 -17.80 -7.50
CA ARG A 112 -11.02 -18.12 -7.77
C ARG A 112 -11.72 -16.84 -8.23
N HIS A 113 -12.80 -16.97 -9.01
CA HIS A 113 -13.58 -15.80 -9.41
C HIS A 113 -14.03 -14.93 -8.21
N ALA A 114 -14.37 -15.56 -7.07
CA ALA A 114 -14.75 -14.87 -5.82
C ALA A 114 -13.61 -14.09 -5.14
N ASP A 115 -12.36 -14.26 -5.56
CA ASP A 115 -11.23 -13.46 -5.09
C ASP A 115 -11.20 -12.06 -5.74
N ASN A 116 -12.02 -11.82 -6.77
CA ASN A 116 -12.20 -10.48 -7.33
C ASN A 116 -12.65 -9.49 -6.23
N GLY A 117 -12.12 -8.27 -6.26
CA GLY A 117 -12.48 -7.24 -5.30
C GLY A 117 -11.37 -6.24 -5.00
N SER A 118 -11.60 -5.44 -3.98
CA SER A 118 -10.65 -4.44 -3.50
C SER A 118 -9.84 -4.96 -2.32
N TYR A 119 -8.53 -4.85 -2.43
CA TYR A 119 -7.57 -5.24 -1.41
C TYR A 119 -6.90 -4.00 -0.85
N VAL A 120 -6.91 -3.83 0.47
CA VAL A 120 -6.24 -2.72 1.13
C VAL A 120 -5.11 -3.25 1.99
N CYS A 121 -3.88 -2.93 1.63
CA CYS A 121 -2.73 -3.11 2.51
C CYS A 121 -2.69 -1.95 3.51
N ALA A 122 -2.74 -2.25 4.80
CA ALA A 122 -2.51 -1.31 5.88
C ALA A 122 -1.22 -1.68 6.60
N VAL A 123 -0.27 -0.74 6.62
CA VAL A 123 1.02 -0.88 7.28
C VAL A 123 1.05 0.08 8.46
N ASP A 124 1.07 -0.46 9.67
CA ASP A 124 1.24 0.31 10.90
C ASP A 124 2.73 0.39 11.20
N PHE A 125 3.20 1.61 11.44
CA PHE A 125 4.59 1.93 11.74
C PHE A 125 4.77 2.21 13.22
N LYS A 126 6.03 2.11 13.70
CA LYS A 126 6.36 2.31 15.11
C LYS A 126 5.94 3.68 15.65
N LYS A 127 6.01 4.74 14.84
CA LYS A 127 5.64 6.11 15.26
C LYS A 127 4.14 6.41 15.15
N ASP A 128 3.30 5.40 15.33
CA ASP A 128 1.83 5.48 15.29
C ASP A 128 1.25 6.09 14.01
N TRP A 129 1.95 5.88 12.88
CA TRP A 129 1.45 6.23 11.55
C TRP A 129 0.99 4.97 10.81
N THR A 130 -0.04 5.09 10.00
CA THR A 130 -0.55 3.99 9.16
C THR A 130 -0.56 4.42 7.69
N ARG A 131 0.13 3.66 6.83
CA ARG A 131 0.00 3.77 5.37
C ARG A 131 -1.06 2.80 4.88
N LYS A 132 -1.93 3.26 3.98
CA LYS A 132 -2.89 2.40 3.28
C LYS A 132 -2.67 2.48 1.77
N LEU A 133 -2.61 1.33 1.11
CA LEU A 133 -2.56 1.20 -0.34
C LEU A 133 -3.71 0.30 -0.79
N MET A 134 -4.47 0.76 -1.79
CA MET A 134 -5.59 0.01 -2.36
C MET A 134 -5.18 -0.61 -3.69
N THR A 135 -5.55 -1.87 -3.89
CA THR A 135 -5.37 -2.61 -5.13
C THR A 135 -6.69 -3.26 -5.53
N HIS A 136 -7.15 -3.03 -6.76
CA HIS A 136 -8.29 -3.72 -7.34
C HIS A 136 -7.80 -4.98 -8.06
N LEU A 137 -8.21 -6.15 -7.57
CA LEU A 137 -7.91 -7.43 -8.21
C LEU A 137 -9.09 -7.83 -9.10
N ILE A 138 -8.84 -7.97 -10.39
CA ILE A 138 -9.80 -8.47 -11.37
C ILE A 138 -9.39 -9.90 -11.74
N VAL A 139 -10.23 -10.87 -11.41
CA VAL A 139 -10.02 -12.27 -11.79
C VAL A 139 -10.85 -12.57 -13.03
N ILE A 140 -10.18 -12.82 -14.14
CA ILE A 140 -10.79 -13.24 -15.40
C ILE A 140 -10.90 -14.76 -15.37
N GLY A 141 -12.11 -15.27 -15.22
CA GLY A 141 -12.43 -16.68 -15.41
C GLY A 141 -12.95 -16.92 -16.82
N PHE A 142 -12.72 -18.12 -17.33
CA PHE A 142 -13.58 -18.64 -18.39
C PHE A 142 -14.84 -19.10 -17.70
N ALA A 143 -15.93 -18.33 -17.82
CA ALA A 143 -17.23 -18.86 -17.49
C ALA A 143 -17.40 -20.16 -18.29
N PHE A 144 -17.56 -21.28 -17.59
CA PHE A 144 -17.99 -22.52 -18.21
C PHE A 144 -19.44 -22.35 -18.67
N VAL A 145 -19.63 -21.72 -19.85
CA VAL A 145 -20.63 -22.04 -20.87
C VAL A 145 -20.11 -21.52 -22.20
#